data_AF-A0A397T6K1-F1
#
_entry.id   AF-A0A397T6K1-F1
#
_cell.length_a   1.000
_cell.length_b   1.000
_cell.length_c   1.000
_cell.angle_alpha   90.00
_cell.angle_beta   90.00
_cell.angle_gamma   90.00
#
_symmetry.space_group_name_H-M   'P 1'
#
loop_
_entity.id
_entity.type
_entity.pdbx_description
1 polymer ?
#
loop_
_entity_poly.entity_id
_entity_poly.type
_entity_poly.pdbx_seq_one_letter_code
_entity_poly.pdbx_strand_id
1 'polypeptide(L)'
;MDSDTELDMEKQRRSIHTAGSVNSSSYSFCGLSTKSSNTSQSLMSELDSQKLSRIKRYADESGDIRFKSKSKSKSKENSSAESIDSASKTKNVLEAETINLREEVISSVLENTKKSLQVDLCFVLDCTEFKKYLSDKVKATGGGDGPEDVLGGLDAAVNKMRWSHRTRVLLHLGDAPPHGRRFTSRYDNYPDGDPNGLTAEDVLEKIQSEEILYYFGKITNQPDKMLSVFRDIIGEFLVFDLNTDGKDSEALTTKLFEAVCSSITSSVILTSSEMGSVYERKRKNLEKDLCEPDWDTLPVKTGKLLHYLLPKTLADIKDSEYFTKPNLILRKFTYKHALKPFSSGSERYAYYALDLTREPAEKIIMKECVEHGRKANSLERYLEMIETSSIAYFLSKKFNSAAKQVDYNKKVKLVKFLKPQALRHKDDSGTQCYTIEPNLLDSTFKHFNVNNGIIKEYHSTLEAFAHYTYEYTKGYLVVYDLQGIKLEDKFLLTDPAIHCEDRLRFGKTNLGKRGIEQCFLANHECGNVCEKLGLPKITKITI
;
A
#
# COMPACT_ATOMS: atom_id res chain seq x y z
N MET A 1 36.13 58.28 31.45
CA MET A 1 35.81 57.62 32.73
C MET A 1 36.21 56.17 32.61
N ASP A 2 37.53 55.95 32.73
CA ASP A 2 38.23 54.97 33.58
C ASP A 2 37.40 53.79 34.09
N SER A 3 37.86 52.54 34.17
CA SER A 3 39.14 51.87 33.89
C SER A 3 38.96 50.38 34.24
N ASP A 4 39.69 49.51 33.55
CA ASP A 4 40.28 48.22 33.96
C ASP A 4 39.87 47.57 35.31
N THR A 5 39.59 46.25 35.30
CA THR A 5 40.51 45.24 35.90
C THR A 5 40.06 43.79 35.67
N GLU A 6 40.99 42.97 35.18
CA GLU A 6 41.11 41.52 35.40
C GLU A 6 41.35 41.18 36.88
N LEU A 7 40.93 39.99 37.34
CA LEU A 7 41.75 39.05 38.16
C LEU A 7 40.95 37.79 38.56
N ASP A 8 41.18 36.73 37.78
CA ASP A 8 41.71 35.40 38.11
C ASP A 8 41.60 34.74 39.53
N MET A 9 41.65 33.39 39.47
CA MET A 9 42.13 32.39 40.47
C MET A 9 41.16 31.61 41.40
N GLU A 10 40.88 30.37 40.94
CA GLU A 10 41.20 29.06 41.55
C GLU A 10 40.99 28.70 43.05
N LYS A 11 40.50 27.45 43.21
CA LYS A 11 40.72 26.44 44.27
C LYS A 11 39.96 26.53 45.61
N GLN A 12 39.15 25.51 45.89
CA GLN A 12 39.57 24.41 46.80
C GLN A 12 38.59 23.23 46.85
N ARG A 13 39.15 22.03 46.67
CA ARG A 13 38.59 20.71 47.03
C ARG A 13 38.77 20.44 48.54
N ARG A 14 37.85 19.67 49.14
CA ARG A 14 38.01 18.66 50.23
C ARG A 14 36.59 18.21 50.66
N SER A 15 36.27 16.99 51.09
CA SER A 15 37.00 15.73 51.27
C SER A 15 35.97 14.59 51.38
N ILE A 16 36.49 13.38 51.27
CA ILE A 16 35.91 12.03 51.23
C ILE A 16 35.31 11.59 52.58
N HIS A 17 34.26 10.75 52.57
CA HIS A 17 34.17 9.58 53.46
C HIS A 17 33.20 8.50 52.93
N THR A 18 33.70 7.27 52.93
CA THR A 18 33.04 5.98 52.62
C THR A 18 32.52 5.28 53.87
N ALA A 19 31.36 4.61 53.76
CA ALA A 19 30.83 3.43 54.50
C ALA A 19 29.30 3.60 54.55
N GLY A 20 28.40 2.62 54.41
CA GLY A 20 28.46 1.17 54.34
C GLY A 20 27.06 0.68 54.76
N SER A 21 26.46 -0.20 53.94
CA SER A 21 25.62 -1.35 54.35
C SER A 21 24.25 -1.17 55.09
N VAL A 22 23.34 -2.09 54.71
CA VAL A 22 22.21 -2.72 55.43
C VAL A 22 20.82 -2.03 55.53
N ASN A 23 19.89 -2.68 54.80
CA ASN A 23 18.52 -3.12 55.13
C ASN A 23 17.31 -2.19 55.29
N SER A 24 16.31 -2.59 54.51
CA SER A 24 14.92 -2.91 54.88
C SER A 24 14.09 -1.88 55.65
N SER A 25 13.08 -1.37 54.97
CA SER A 25 11.75 -1.30 55.57
C SER A 25 10.67 -1.54 54.49
N SER A 26 10.02 -2.67 54.67
CA SER A 26 8.73 -3.05 54.13
C SER A 26 7.65 -2.04 54.53
N TYR A 27 6.81 -1.59 53.59
CA TYR A 27 5.41 -1.29 53.91
C TYR A 27 4.49 -1.67 52.75
N SER A 28 3.78 -2.77 52.99
CA SER A 28 2.33 -2.95 52.79
C SER A 28 1.74 -2.74 51.40
N PHE A 29 1.65 -3.87 50.71
CA PHE A 29 0.65 -4.19 49.69
C PHE A 29 -0.76 -4.19 50.32
N CYS A 30 -1.70 -3.40 49.79
CA CYS A 30 -3.10 -3.79 49.80
C CYS A 30 -3.90 -3.06 48.70
N GLY A 31 -4.33 -3.84 47.70
CA GLY A 31 -5.64 -3.73 47.08
C GLY A 31 -5.91 -2.57 46.12
N LEU A 32 -5.57 -2.77 44.83
CA LEU A 32 -6.54 -2.51 43.75
C LEU A 32 -6.31 -3.50 42.60
N SER A 33 -7.34 -4.31 42.42
CA SER A 33 -7.48 -5.45 41.53
C SER A 33 -7.20 -5.12 40.06
N THR A 34 -6.23 -5.86 39.54
CA THR A 34 -6.09 -6.41 38.18
C THR A 34 -7.25 -6.18 37.20
N LYS A 35 -7.12 -5.16 36.32
CA LYS A 35 -7.67 -5.16 34.95
C LYS A 35 -6.78 -4.34 34.00
N SER A 36 -5.54 -4.76 33.73
CA SER A 36 -4.76 -4.21 32.60
C SER A 36 -3.88 -5.21 31.85
N SER A 37 -3.89 -6.50 32.21
CA SER A 37 -3.06 -7.53 31.58
C SER A 37 -3.62 -8.03 30.25
N ASN A 38 -4.95 -8.09 30.08
CA ASN A 38 -5.56 -8.73 28.90
C ASN A 38 -5.33 -7.96 27.59
N THR A 39 -5.26 -6.62 27.61
CA THR A 39 -5.07 -5.81 26.39
C THR A 39 -3.62 -5.84 25.89
N SER A 40 -2.64 -5.89 26.81
CA SER A 40 -1.22 -5.99 26.43
C SER A 40 -0.86 -7.40 25.95
N GLN A 41 -1.36 -8.46 26.60
CA GLN A 41 -1.18 -9.84 26.10
C GLN A 41 -1.85 -10.07 24.74
N SER A 42 -3.02 -9.47 24.50
CA SER A 42 -3.74 -9.55 23.21
C SER A 42 -3.01 -8.85 22.06
N LEU A 43 -2.35 -7.71 22.29
CA LEU A 43 -1.55 -7.05 21.25
C LEU A 43 -0.28 -7.84 20.95
N MET A 44 0.34 -8.41 21.98
CA MET A 44 1.56 -9.21 21.82
C MET A 44 1.30 -10.47 21.00
N SER A 45 0.17 -11.16 21.19
CA SER A 45 -0.21 -12.32 20.38
C SER A 45 -0.65 -11.94 18.96
N GLU A 46 -1.30 -10.79 18.78
CA GLU A 46 -1.64 -10.23 17.47
C GLU A 46 -0.37 -9.97 16.63
N LEU A 47 0.65 -9.34 17.23
CA LEU A 47 1.96 -9.06 16.59
C LEU A 47 2.72 -10.33 16.18
N ASP A 48 2.61 -11.43 16.94
CA ASP A 48 3.29 -12.70 16.62
C ASP A 48 2.68 -13.41 15.40
N SER A 49 1.38 -13.17 15.12
CA SER A 49 0.65 -13.79 14.00
C SER A 49 0.83 -13.09 12.64
N GLN A 50 1.48 -11.91 12.62
CA GLN A 50 1.44 -10.98 11.48
C GLN A 50 2.40 -11.30 10.32
N LYS A 51 3.44 -12.12 10.51
CA LYS A 51 4.39 -12.41 9.44
C LYS A 51 3.76 -13.24 8.31
N LEU A 52 3.00 -14.28 8.68
CA LEU A 52 2.31 -15.12 7.69
C LEU A 52 1.16 -14.39 6.99
N SER A 53 0.42 -13.53 7.71
CA SER A 53 -0.65 -12.73 7.09
C SER A 53 -0.07 -11.73 6.09
N ARG A 54 1.10 -11.17 6.39
CA ARG A 54 1.83 -10.25 5.52
C ARG A 54 2.35 -10.89 4.25
N ILE A 55 3.05 -12.02 4.35
CA ILE A 55 3.52 -12.75 3.15
C ILE A 55 2.34 -13.22 2.30
N LYS A 56 1.25 -13.69 2.91
CA LYS A 56 0.03 -14.07 2.20
C LYS A 56 -0.61 -12.88 1.48
N ARG A 57 -0.77 -11.75 2.18
CA ARG A 57 -1.30 -10.51 1.59
C ARG A 57 -0.43 -10.01 0.46
N TYR A 58 0.89 -10.08 0.58
CA TYR A 58 1.78 -9.71 -0.50
C TYR A 58 1.74 -10.65 -1.69
N ALA A 59 1.63 -11.96 -1.45
CA ALA A 59 1.44 -12.93 -2.52
C ALA A 59 0.13 -12.61 -3.26
N ASP A 60 -0.91 -12.27 -2.49
CA ASP A 60 -2.20 -11.83 -2.99
C ASP A 60 -2.15 -10.48 -3.76
N GLU A 61 -1.42 -9.47 -3.26
CA GLU A 61 -1.24 -8.14 -3.88
C GLU A 61 -0.30 -8.19 -5.11
N SER A 62 0.67 -9.10 -5.12
CA SER A 62 1.64 -9.28 -6.22
C SER A 62 1.17 -10.26 -7.30
N GLY A 63 0.09 -11.00 -7.06
CA GLY A 63 -0.45 -12.02 -7.96
C GLY A 63 0.29 -13.38 -7.91
N ASP A 64 1.02 -13.68 -6.84
CA ASP A 64 1.80 -14.93 -6.67
C ASP A 64 0.93 -16.09 -6.16
N ILE A 65 0.58 -16.99 -7.09
CA ILE A 65 -0.32 -18.14 -6.86
C ILE A 65 0.25 -19.25 -5.96
N ARG A 66 1.55 -19.21 -5.60
CA ARG A 66 2.25 -20.31 -4.88
C ARG A 66 1.85 -20.48 -3.40
N PHE A 67 1.23 -19.47 -2.77
CA PHE A 67 0.90 -19.50 -1.33
C PHE A 67 -0.53 -19.97 -1.00
N LYS A 68 -1.35 -20.32 -2.00
CA LYS A 68 -2.72 -20.83 -1.82
C LYS A 68 -2.76 -22.32 -1.51
N SER A 69 -2.22 -22.75 -0.37
CA SER A 69 -2.75 -23.92 0.37
C SER A 69 -1.99 -24.15 1.66
N LYS A 70 -2.66 -23.98 2.80
CA LYS A 70 -2.62 -24.87 3.98
C LYS A 70 -3.32 -24.19 5.15
N SER A 71 -4.63 -24.40 5.22
CA SER A 71 -5.36 -24.33 6.49
C SER A 71 -6.60 -25.21 6.38
N LYS A 72 -6.46 -26.50 6.67
CA LYS A 72 -7.55 -27.34 7.22
C LYS A 72 -7.01 -28.63 7.84
N SER A 73 -7.43 -28.86 9.09
CA SER A 73 -7.33 -30.08 9.93
C SER A 73 -5.91 -30.42 10.44
N LYS A 74 -5.68 -30.70 11.72
CA LYS A 74 -6.33 -31.73 12.55
C LYS A 74 -6.28 -31.42 14.05
N SER A 75 -7.35 -31.82 14.73
CA SER A 75 -7.56 -31.90 16.17
C SER A 75 -7.27 -33.32 16.69
N LYS A 76 -6.73 -33.42 17.93
CA LYS A 76 -6.70 -34.58 18.86
C LYS A 76 -5.93 -35.83 18.35
N GLU A 77 -5.18 -36.63 19.13
CA GLU A 77 -5.31 -37.05 20.53
C GLU A 77 -4.00 -37.73 21.04
N ASN A 78 -3.74 -37.62 22.34
CA ASN A 78 -3.15 -38.56 23.33
C ASN A 78 -1.80 -39.31 23.22
N SER A 79 -0.96 -39.01 24.24
CA SER A 79 -0.35 -39.87 25.29
C SER A 79 0.73 -40.94 25.02
N SER A 80 1.66 -40.92 25.98
CA SER A 80 2.45 -42.00 26.61
C SER A 80 3.65 -42.60 25.86
N ALA A 81 4.76 -42.59 26.60
CA ALA A 81 6.04 -43.21 26.31
C ALA A 81 5.97 -44.75 26.41
N GLU A 82 6.76 -45.46 25.59
CA GLU A 82 7.62 -46.55 26.06
C GLU A 82 8.56 -47.12 24.98
N SER A 83 9.81 -47.31 25.41
CA SER A 83 10.81 -48.33 25.00
C SER A 83 11.50 -48.28 23.63
N ILE A 84 12.83 -48.25 23.74
CA ILE A 84 13.86 -48.24 22.70
C ILE A 84 14.31 -49.69 22.50
N ASP A 85 13.88 -50.34 21.40
CA ASP A 85 14.69 -51.43 20.78
C ASP A 85 14.30 -51.80 19.33
N SER A 86 13.39 -51.03 18.68
CA SER A 86 13.00 -51.26 17.27
C SER A 86 13.59 -50.22 16.31
N ALA A 87 14.29 -49.20 16.82
CA ALA A 87 14.56 -47.94 16.13
C ALA A 87 15.44 -48.04 14.85
N SER A 88 16.26 -49.09 14.69
CA SER A 88 17.16 -49.23 13.54
C SER A 88 16.46 -49.77 12.28
N LYS A 89 15.56 -50.75 12.42
CA LYS A 89 14.81 -51.31 11.28
C LYS A 89 13.66 -50.40 10.84
N THR A 90 13.03 -49.72 11.79
CA THR A 90 11.91 -48.80 11.51
C THR A 90 12.39 -47.51 10.83
N LYS A 91 13.62 -47.04 11.12
CA LYS A 91 14.15 -45.80 10.52
C LYS A 91 14.39 -45.93 9.02
N ASN A 92 14.91 -47.06 8.54
CA ASN A 92 15.13 -47.28 7.11
C ASN A 92 13.82 -47.45 6.33
N VAL A 93 12.81 -48.08 6.94
CA VAL A 93 11.46 -48.22 6.35
C VAL A 93 10.76 -46.86 6.32
N LEU A 94 10.83 -46.08 7.41
CA LEU A 94 10.28 -44.73 7.48
C LEU A 94 10.99 -43.76 6.53
N GLU A 95 12.31 -43.88 6.33
CA GLU A 95 13.05 -43.09 5.35
C GLU A 95 12.62 -43.44 3.91
N ALA A 96 12.44 -44.73 3.59
CA ALA A 96 11.95 -45.16 2.29
C ALA A 96 10.50 -44.71 2.03
N GLU A 97 9.61 -44.82 3.02
CA GLU A 97 8.25 -44.28 2.94
C GLU A 97 8.23 -42.75 2.81
N THR A 98 9.14 -42.05 3.50
CA THR A 98 9.27 -40.59 3.39
C THR A 98 9.78 -40.17 2.01
N ILE A 99 10.67 -40.95 1.39
CA ILE A 99 11.15 -40.71 0.02
C ILE A 99 10.00 -40.93 -0.97
N ASN A 100 9.26 -42.04 -0.88
CA ASN A 100 8.11 -42.29 -1.75
C ASN A 100 7.03 -41.22 -1.63
N LEU A 101 6.69 -40.80 -0.41
CA LEU A 101 5.74 -39.71 -0.17
C LEU A 101 6.25 -38.37 -0.75
N ARG A 102 7.56 -38.10 -0.70
CA ARG A 102 8.15 -36.92 -1.34
C ARG A 102 8.07 -37.00 -2.86
N GLU A 103 8.32 -38.16 -3.46
CA GLU A 103 8.24 -38.36 -4.91
C GLU A 103 6.80 -38.26 -5.44
N GLU A 104 5.81 -38.78 -4.71
CA GLU A 104 4.40 -38.59 -5.04
C GLU A 104 3.98 -37.13 -4.92
N VAL A 105 4.40 -36.44 -3.85
CA VAL A 105 4.13 -35.00 -3.69
C VAL A 105 4.80 -34.19 -4.80
N ILE A 106 6.06 -34.46 -5.14
CA ILE A 106 6.77 -33.79 -6.24
C ILE A 106 6.08 -34.05 -7.57
N SER A 107 5.67 -35.29 -7.85
CA SER A 107 4.93 -35.62 -9.08
C SER A 107 3.59 -34.91 -9.13
N SER A 108 2.84 -34.85 -8.02
CA SER A 108 1.57 -34.12 -7.95
C SER A 108 1.77 -32.60 -8.13
N VAL A 109 2.86 -32.05 -7.58
CA VAL A 109 3.22 -30.64 -7.74
C VAL A 109 3.64 -30.37 -9.18
N LEU A 110 4.40 -31.25 -9.82
CA LEU A 110 4.77 -31.14 -11.24
C LEU A 110 3.54 -31.22 -12.16
N GLU A 111 2.61 -32.13 -11.89
CA GLU A 111 1.31 -32.23 -12.59
C GLU A 111 0.45 -30.97 -12.38
N ASN A 112 0.35 -30.49 -11.14
CA ASN A 112 -0.37 -29.25 -10.83
C ASN A 112 0.32 -28.02 -11.41
N THR A 113 1.65 -28.03 -11.51
CA THR A 113 2.44 -26.97 -12.16
C THR A 113 2.25 -27.02 -13.67
N LYS A 114 2.22 -28.21 -14.29
CA LYS A 114 1.84 -28.40 -15.70
C LYS A 114 0.41 -27.90 -15.96
N LYS A 115 -0.56 -28.24 -15.11
CA LYS A 115 -1.94 -27.75 -15.20
C LYS A 115 -2.07 -26.25 -14.90
N SER A 116 -1.23 -25.71 -14.01
CA SER A 116 -1.16 -24.27 -13.73
C SER A 116 -0.46 -23.47 -14.82
N LEU A 117 0.46 -24.09 -15.57
CA LEU A 117 1.07 -23.55 -16.78
C LEU A 117 0.15 -23.73 -18.00
N GLN A 118 -0.89 -24.55 -17.85
CA GLN A 118 -2.04 -24.67 -18.75
C GLN A 118 -3.13 -23.63 -18.44
N VAL A 119 -2.77 -22.51 -17.80
CA VAL A 119 -3.54 -21.26 -17.95
C VAL A 119 -3.34 -20.84 -19.39
N ASP A 120 -4.39 -20.93 -20.20
CA ASP A 120 -4.49 -20.59 -21.63
C ASP A 120 -3.30 -19.79 -22.18
N LEU A 121 -2.20 -20.51 -22.45
CA LEU A 121 -1.03 -19.99 -23.13
C LEU A 121 -1.39 -19.55 -24.57
N CYS A 122 -2.54 -20.01 -25.06
CA CYS A 122 -3.11 -19.69 -26.37
C CYS A 122 -3.47 -18.22 -26.55
N PHE A 123 -3.72 -17.43 -25.48
CA PHE A 123 -4.07 -16.00 -25.63
C PHE A 123 -2.94 -15.04 -25.25
N VAL A 124 -1.99 -15.51 -24.43
CA VAL A 124 -0.87 -14.67 -23.95
C VAL A 124 0.29 -14.66 -24.95
N LEU A 125 0.44 -15.69 -25.79
CA LEU A 125 1.53 -15.79 -26.76
C LEU A 125 1.10 -15.59 -28.23
N ASP A 126 -0.19 -15.69 -28.54
CA ASP A 126 -0.72 -15.48 -29.89
C ASP A 126 -2.10 -14.81 -29.86
N CYS A 127 -2.18 -13.56 -30.31
CA CYS A 127 -3.44 -12.82 -30.46
C CYS A 127 -3.98 -12.86 -31.90
N THR A 128 -3.41 -13.68 -32.78
CA THR A 128 -3.73 -13.70 -34.22
C THR A 128 -5.18 -14.08 -34.46
N GLU A 129 -5.71 -15.10 -33.78
CA GLU A 129 -7.12 -15.48 -33.92
C GLU A 129 -8.06 -14.39 -33.40
N PHE A 130 -7.71 -13.72 -32.30
CA PHE A 130 -8.49 -12.60 -31.77
C PHE A 130 -8.49 -11.41 -32.72
N LYS A 131 -7.33 -11.03 -33.25
CA LYS A 131 -7.19 -9.97 -34.26
C LYS A 131 -8.01 -10.30 -35.50
N LYS A 132 -7.91 -11.54 -35.99
CA LYS A 132 -8.65 -12.03 -37.15
C LYS A 132 -10.16 -12.02 -36.90
N TYR A 133 -10.61 -12.40 -35.71
CA TYR A 133 -12.01 -12.31 -35.33
C TYR A 133 -12.51 -10.85 -35.33
N LEU A 134 -11.75 -9.94 -34.71
CA LEU A 134 -12.10 -8.52 -34.70
C LEU A 134 -12.12 -7.92 -36.11
N SER A 135 -11.15 -8.26 -36.98
CA SER A 135 -11.11 -7.73 -38.35
C SER A 135 -12.19 -8.32 -39.27
N ASP A 136 -12.43 -9.63 -39.16
CA ASP A 136 -13.20 -10.36 -40.17
C ASP A 136 -14.67 -10.56 -39.77
N LYS A 137 -14.95 -10.64 -38.45
CA LYS A 137 -16.27 -11.03 -37.93
C LYS A 137 -17.01 -9.89 -37.23
N VAL A 138 -16.31 -8.94 -36.61
CA VAL A 138 -16.94 -7.79 -35.97
C VAL A 138 -17.16 -6.69 -36.99
N LYS A 139 -18.41 -6.45 -37.37
CA LYS A 139 -18.81 -5.34 -38.23
C LYS A 139 -19.71 -4.40 -37.45
N ALA A 140 -19.32 -3.14 -37.33
CA ALA A 140 -20.16 -2.12 -36.75
C ALA A 140 -21.19 -1.65 -37.78
N THR A 141 -22.46 -1.60 -37.39
CA THR A 141 -23.57 -1.05 -38.17
C THR A 141 -24.43 -0.21 -37.23
N GLY A 142 -24.95 0.92 -37.70
CA GLY A 142 -25.81 1.78 -36.86
C GLY A 142 -27.23 1.22 -36.69
N GLY A 143 -27.84 1.51 -35.53
CA GLY A 143 -29.20 1.09 -35.17
C GLY A 143 -30.33 2.02 -35.66
N GLY A 144 -30.01 3.23 -36.12
CA GLY A 144 -30.98 4.20 -36.66
C GLY A 144 -31.38 5.32 -35.68
N ASP A 145 -30.95 5.26 -34.44
CA ASP A 145 -31.06 6.31 -33.41
C ASP A 145 -29.79 6.43 -32.55
N GLY A 146 -29.84 7.21 -31.48
CA GLY A 146 -28.66 7.56 -30.67
C GLY A 146 -28.30 6.57 -29.56
N PRO A 147 -29.25 5.98 -28.82
CA PRO A 147 -28.97 4.96 -27.82
C PRO A 147 -28.67 3.60 -28.46
N GLU A 148 -27.94 2.75 -27.73
CA GLU A 148 -27.48 1.44 -28.20
C GLU A 148 -28.02 0.30 -27.31
N ASP A 149 -27.92 -0.95 -27.76
CA ASP A 149 -28.30 -2.14 -26.98
C ASP A 149 -27.26 -2.49 -25.89
N VAL A 150 -27.02 -1.54 -24.98
CA VAL A 150 -26.06 -1.68 -23.88
C VAL A 150 -26.53 -2.75 -22.88
N LEU A 151 -27.81 -2.77 -22.52
CA LEU A 151 -28.33 -3.73 -21.54
C LEU A 151 -28.32 -5.15 -22.08
N GLY A 152 -28.69 -5.39 -23.34
CA GLY A 152 -28.58 -6.69 -23.98
C GLY A 152 -27.13 -7.17 -24.10
N GLY A 153 -26.21 -6.25 -24.40
CA GLY A 153 -24.77 -6.55 -24.41
C GLY A 153 -24.23 -6.98 -23.04
N LEU A 154 -24.60 -6.27 -21.97
CA LEU A 154 -24.21 -6.60 -20.60
C LEU A 154 -24.89 -7.89 -20.11
N ASP A 155 -26.18 -8.09 -20.41
CA ASP A 155 -26.89 -9.34 -20.11
C ASP A 155 -26.21 -10.53 -20.78
N ALA A 156 -25.85 -10.42 -22.07
CA ALA A 156 -25.11 -11.46 -22.77
C ALA A 156 -23.74 -11.73 -22.13
N ALA A 157 -23.02 -10.69 -21.71
CA ALA A 157 -21.74 -10.84 -21.03
C ALA A 157 -21.88 -11.62 -19.72
N VAL A 158 -22.96 -11.42 -18.97
CA VAL A 158 -23.13 -12.01 -17.64
C VAL A 158 -23.76 -13.40 -17.70
N ASN A 159 -24.77 -13.58 -18.56
CA ASN A 159 -25.57 -14.81 -18.61
C ASN A 159 -25.13 -15.80 -19.69
N LYS A 160 -24.43 -15.37 -20.75
CA LYS A 160 -24.02 -16.25 -21.87
C LYS A 160 -22.52 -16.56 -21.87
N MET A 161 -21.68 -15.73 -21.25
CA MET A 161 -20.24 -16.03 -21.11
C MET A 161 -19.96 -16.85 -19.85
N ARG A 162 -18.87 -17.63 -19.88
CA ARG A 162 -18.45 -18.45 -18.74
C ARG A 162 -17.40 -17.72 -17.90
N TRP A 163 -17.78 -17.32 -16.69
CA TRP A 163 -16.88 -16.70 -15.71
C TRP A 163 -16.35 -17.74 -14.71
N SER A 164 -15.26 -18.41 -15.05
CA SER A 164 -14.70 -19.52 -14.26
C SER A 164 -13.65 -19.10 -13.21
N HIS A 165 -13.03 -17.94 -13.39
CA HIS A 165 -11.91 -17.49 -12.56
C HIS A 165 -12.36 -16.54 -11.45
N ARG A 166 -11.50 -16.36 -10.44
CA ARG A 166 -11.75 -15.52 -9.26
C ARG A 166 -11.69 -14.02 -9.59
N THR A 167 -10.79 -13.62 -10.50
CA THR A 167 -10.74 -12.27 -11.01
C THR A 167 -11.57 -12.22 -12.29
N ARG A 168 -12.69 -11.51 -12.22
CA ARG A 168 -13.64 -11.34 -13.33
C ARG A 168 -13.69 -9.85 -13.64
N VAL A 169 -13.27 -9.47 -14.84
CA VAL A 169 -13.17 -8.07 -15.25
C VAL A 169 -14.06 -7.86 -16.45
N LEU A 170 -14.98 -6.91 -16.33
CA LEU A 170 -15.78 -6.42 -17.44
C LEU A 170 -15.36 -4.98 -17.73
N LEU A 171 -14.65 -4.81 -18.84
CA LEU A 171 -14.30 -3.48 -19.35
C LEU A 171 -15.30 -3.11 -20.45
N HIS A 172 -16.21 -2.21 -20.13
CA HIS A 172 -17.21 -1.69 -21.06
C HIS A 172 -16.70 -0.38 -21.66
N LEU A 173 -16.43 -0.38 -22.97
CA LEU A 173 -16.05 0.81 -23.71
C LEU A 173 -17.27 1.33 -24.47
N GLY A 174 -17.63 2.59 -24.29
CA GLY A 174 -18.85 3.13 -24.88
C GLY A 174 -18.83 4.63 -25.10
N ASP A 175 -19.50 5.04 -26.16
CA ASP A 175 -19.78 6.42 -26.55
C ASP A 175 -21.27 6.78 -26.49
N ALA A 176 -22.16 5.81 -26.24
CA ALA A 176 -23.62 5.98 -26.18
C ALA A 176 -24.26 5.26 -24.96
N PRO A 177 -25.41 5.74 -24.44
CA PRO A 177 -26.19 5.10 -23.38
C PRO A 177 -27.16 4.01 -23.90
N PRO A 178 -27.76 3.17 -23.03
CA PRO A 178 -28.88 2.29 -23.38
C PRO A 178 -30.15 3.07 -23.74
N HIS A 179 -31.06 2.37 -24.43
CA HIS A 179 -32.45 2.80 -24.62
C HIS A 179 -33.15 3.10 -23.29
N GLY A 180 -34.00 4.12 -23.30
CA GLY A 180 -34.82 4.59 -22.20
C GLY A 180 -34.55 6.04 -21.80
N ARG A 181 -35.62 6.84 -21.62
CA ARG A 181 -35.57 8.24 -21.14
C ARG A 181 -34.86 8.40 -19.80
N ARG A 182 -34.76 7.33 -19.02
CA ARG A 182 -33.99 7.29 -17.77
C ARG A 182 -32.50 7.51 -18.00
N PHE A 183 -31.95 7.03 -19.12
CA PHE A 183 -30.51 7.03 -19.39
C PHE A 183 -30.08 8.15 -20.35
N THR A 184 -31.02 8.72 -21.11
CA THR A 184 -30.73 9.74 -22.12
C THR A 184 -31.86 10.74 -22.29
N SER A 185 -31.55 11.92 -22.83
CA SER A 185 -32.54 12.90 -23.31
C SER A 185 -32.55 13.04 -24.83
N ARG A 186 -31.74 12.24 -25.53
CA ARG A 186 -31.65 12.23 -27.00
C ARG A 186 -32.87 11.54 -27.60
N TYR A 187 -33.00 11.67 -28.93
CA TYR A 187 -33.98 10.90 -29.69
C TYR A 187 -33.70 9.41 -29.55
N ASP A 188 -34.75 8.67 -29.22
CA ASP A 188 -34.71 7.26 -28.84
C ASP A 188 -35.98 6.59 -29.39
N ASN A 189 -35.80 5.55 -30.18
CA ASN A 189 -36.89 4.75 -30.76
C ASN A 189 -37.55 3.85 -29.71
N TYR A 190 -36.88 3.58 -28.59
CA TYR A 190 -37.35 2.77 -27.47
C TYR A 190 -37.31 3.58 -26.16
N PRO A 191 -38.07 4.69 -26.08
CA PRO A 191 -37.95 5.65 -24.98
C PRO A 191 -38.40 5.09 -23.61
N ASP A 192 -39.17 4.02 -23.60
CA ASP A 192 -39.68 3.39 -22.38
C ASP A 192 -38.74 2.31 -21.82
N GLY A 193 -37.62 2.03 -22.49
CA GLY A 193 -36.58 1.10 -22.06
C GLY A 193 -36.26 0.03 -23.09
N ASP A 194 -35.53 -1.01 -22.66
CA ASP A 194 -35.14 -2.13 -23.52
C ASP A 194 -36.38 -2.88 -24.09
N PRO A 195 -36.44 -3.13 -25.41
CA PRO A 195 -37.60 -3.79 -26.04
C PRO A 195 -37.81 -5.24 -25.61
N ASN A 196 -36.80 -5.91 -25.05
CA ASN A 196 -36.91 -7.26 -24.53
C ASN A 196 -37.25 -7.29 -23.02
N GLY A 197 -37.46 -6.12 -22.42
CA GLY A 197 -37.82 -5.97 -21.01
C GLY A 197 -36.66 -6.09 -20.03
N LEU A 198 -35.40 -6.00 -20.50
CA LEU A 198 -34.25 -5.97 -19.61
C LEU A 198 -34.21 -4.65 -18.82
N THR A 199 -34.00 -4.75 -17.51
CA THR A 199 -33.79 -3.56 -16.66
C THR A 199 -32.32 -3.42 -16.28
N ALA A 200 -31.88 -2.18 -16.01
CA ALA A 200 -30.51 -1.95 -15.54
C ALA A 200 -30.28 -2.58 -14.17
N GLU A 201 -31.30 -2.60 -13.32
CA GLU A 201 -31.30 -3.28 -12.02
C GLU A 201 -30.98 -4.78 -12.19
N ASP A 202 -31.77 -5.49 -12.99
CA ASP A 202 -31.61 -6.94 -13.17
C ASP A 202 -30.21 -7.31 -13.67
N VAL A 203 -29.71 -6.56 -14.65
CA VAL A 203 -28.42 -6.83 -15.29
C VAL A 203 -27.24 -6.45 -14.38
N LEU A 204 -27.27 -5.26 -13.77
CA LEU A 204 -26.14 -4.76 -12.99
C LEU A 204 -26.06 -5.42 -11.60
N GLU A 205 -27.19 -5.71 -10.95
CA GLU A 205 -27.20 -6.50 -9.71
C GLU A 205 -26.72 -7.94 -9.97
N LYS A 206 -26.97 -8.47 -11.16
CA LYS A 206 -26.39 -9.75 -11.58
C LYS A 206 -24.87 -9.66 -11.76
N ILE A 207 -24.34 -8.61 -12.41
CA ILE A 207 -22.88 -8.33 -12.45
C ILE A 207 -22.30 -8.32 -11.03
N GLN A 208 -22.99 -7.64 -10.11
CA GLN A 208 -22.54 -7.49 -8.73
C GLN A 208 -22.55 -8.82 -7.95
N SER A 209 -23.63 -9.58 -8.05
CA SER A 209 -23.79 -10.88 -7.36
C SER A 209 -22.87 -11.96 -7.91
N GLU A 210 -22.51 -11.89 -9.19
CA GLU A 210 -21.47 -12.73 -9.81
C GLU A 210 -20.04 -12.22 -9.53
N GLU A 211 -19.88 -11.19 -8.70
CA GLU A 211 -18.60 -10.59 -8.34
C GLU A 211 -17.75 -10.18 -9.56
N ILE A 212 -18.41 -9.72 -10.64
CA ILE A 212 -17.75 -9.27 -11.87
C ILE A 212 -17.39 -7.79 -11.74
N LEU A 213 -16.10 -7.45 -11.76
CA LEU A 213 -15.67 -6.07 -11.61
C LEU A 213 -15.91 -5.25 -12.86
N TYR A 214 -16.83 -4.30 -12.76
CA TYR A 214 -17.25 -3.41 -13.83
C TYR A 214 -16.37 -2.16 -13.92
N TYR A 215 -15.88 -1.87 -15.12
CA TYR A 215 -15.09 -0.70 -15.47
C TYR A 215 -15.67 -0.07 -16.74
N PHE A 216 -15.70 1.26 -16.80
CA PHE A 216 -16.22 1.95 -17.99
C PHE A 216 -15.14 2.82 -18.65
N GLY A 217 -14.86 2.59 -19.92
CA GLY A 217 -14.05 3.47 -20.76
C GLY A 217 -14.96 4.43 -21.52
N LYS A 218 -15.00 5.68 -21.07
CA LYS A 218 -15.86 6.74 -21.60
C LYS A 218 -15.21 7.37 -22.82
N ILE A 219 -15.79 7.14 -24.00
CA ILE A 219 -15.29 7.70 -25.27
C ILE A 219 -15.87 9.10 -25.51
N THR A 220 -17.12 9.34 -25.12
CA THR A 220 -17.80 10.64 -25.22
C THR A 220 -18.57 10.97 -23.94
N ASN A 221 -19.14 12.19 -23.85
CA ASN A 221 -19.97 12.60 -22.72
C ASN A 221 -21.42 12.11 -22.77
N GLN A 222 -21.85 11.45 -23.83
CA GLN A 222 -23.25 11.03 -23.94
C GLN A 222 -23.69 10.01 -22.87
N PRO A 223 -22.85 9.06 -22.42
CA PRO A 223 -23.24 8.10 -21.40
C PRO A 223 -23.29 8.67 -19.97
N ASP A 224 -23.04 9.95 -19.73
CA ASP A 224 -22.91 10.49 -18.35
C ASP A 224 -24.15 10.27 -17.48
N LYS A 225 -25.34 10.42 -18.06
CA LYS A 225 -26.59 10.16 -17.35
C LYS A 225 -26.75 8.66 -17.04
N MET A 226 -26.41 7.77 -17.97
CA MET A 226 -26.33 6.32 -17.72
C MET A 226 -25.36 6.01 -16.58
N LEU A 227 -24.16 6.59 -16.59
CA LEU A 227 -23.15 6.34 -15.56
C LEU A 227 -23.64 6.76 -14.17
N SER A 228 -24.38 7.87 -14.06
CA SER A 228 -25.05 8.25 -12.80
C SER A 228 -26.03 7.16 -12.35
N VAL A 229 -26.91 6.71 -13.24
CA VAL A 229 -27.91 5.68 -12.91
C VAL A 229 -27.25 4.36 -12.52
N PHE A 230 -26.20 3.94 -13.23
CA PHE A 230 -25.49 2.69 -12.93
C PHE A 230 -24.81 2.77 -11.55
N ARG A 231 -24.26 3.94 -11.19
CA ARG A 231 -23.69 4.17 -9.85
C ARG A 231 -24.74 4.10 -8.76
N ASP A 232 -25.97 4.52 -9.01
CA ASP A 232 -27.05 4.41 -8.03
C ASP A 232 -27.41 2.94 -7.74
N ILE A 233 -27.24 2.05 -8.72
CA ILE A 233 -27.57 0.62 -8.60
C ILE A 233 -26.43 -0.17 -7.96
N ILE A 234 -25.23 -0.14 -8.55
CA ILE A 234 -24.10 -0.99 -8.10
C ILE A 234 -23.03 -0.22 -7.31
N GLY A 235 -23.28 1.06 -6.99
CA GLY A 235 -22.36 2.00 -6.36
C GLY A 235 -21.23 2.47 -7.29
N GLU A 236 -20.28 3.23 -6.76
CA GLU A 236 -19.12 3.74 -7.53
C GLU A 236 -18.29 2.64 -8.21
N PHE A 237 -17.92 2.90 -9.47
CA PHE A 237 -17.00 2.11 -10.28
C PHE A 237 -16.06 3.03 -11.06
N LEU A 238 -14.89 2.52 -11.46
CA LEU A 238 -13.91 3.34 -12.15
C LEU A 238 -14.36 3.64 -13.58
N VAL A 239 -14.30 4.92 -13.92
CA VAL A 239 -14.54 5.44 -15.27
C VAL A 239 -13.23 6.03 -15.78
N PHE A 240 -12.76 5.53 -16.92
CA PHE A 240 -11.58 6.05 -17.61
C PHE A 240 -12.04 6.99 -18.72
N ASP A 241 -11.47 8.20 -18.75
CA ASP A 241 -11.75 9.14 -19.82
C ASP A 241 -10.85 8.82 -21.04
N LEU A 242 -11.47 8.23 -22.05
CA LEU A 242 -10.85 7.87 -23.31
C LEU A 242 -11.11 8.93 -24.39
N ASN A 243 -11.72 10.06 -24.05
CA ASN A 243 -11.91 11.15 -25.00
C ASN A 243 -10.54 11.67 -25.47
N THR A 244 -10.35 11.74 -26.78
CA THR A 244 -9.10 12.20 -27.44
C THR A 244 -9.36 13.38 -28.37
N ASP A 245 -10.50 14.07 -28.20
CA ASP A 245 -10.97 15.13 -29.11
C ASP A 245 -11.01 14.69 -30.59
N GLY A 246 -11.06 13.36 -30.82
CA GLY A 246 -11.24 12.72 -32.12
C GLY A 246 -10.06 12.76 -33.09
N LYS A 247 -8.85 13.15 -32.66
CA LYS A 247 -7.73 13.41 -33.59
C LYS A 247 -6.48 12.54 -33.44
N ASP A 248 -6.41 11.71 -32.40
CA ASP A 248 -5.17 10.97 -32.09
C ASP A 248 -5.44 9.51 -31.72
N SER A 249 -5.27 8.63 -32.72
CA SER A 249 -5.40 7.18 -32.56
C SER A 249 -4.32 6.58 -31.65
N GLU A 250 -3.15 7.21 -31.55
CA GLU A 250 -2.05 6.76 -30.70
C GLU A 250 -2.31 7.12 -29.24
N ALA A 251 -2.83 8.32 -28.99
CA ALA A 251 -3.31 8.72 -27.67
C ALA A 251 -4.48 7.85 -27.19
N LEU A 252 -5.43 7.50 -28.07
CA LEU A 252 -6.54 6.61 -27.70
C LEU A 252 -6.03 5.22 -27.32
N THR A 253 -5.10 4.68 -28.11
CA THR A 253 -4.48 3.38 -27.86
C THR A 253 -3.73 3.38 -26.52
N THR A 254 -2.99 4.46 -26.24
CA THR A 254 -2.25 4.63 -24.98
C THR A 254 -3.21 4.70 -23.79
N LYS A 255 -4.24 5.56 -23.85
CA LYS A 255 -5.25 5.68 -22.79
C LYS A 255 -6.01 4.37 -22.56
N LEU A 256 -6.35 3.66 -23.64
CA LEU A 256 -7.02 2.37 -23.55
C LEU A 256 -6.11 1.31 -22.91
N PHE A 257 -4.83 1.26 -23.30
CA PHE A 257 -3.84 0.37 -22.71
C PHE A 257 -3.70 0.63 -21.21
N GLU A 258 -3.56 1.90 -20.81
CA GLU A 258 -3.51 2.31 -19.41
C GLU A 258 -4.78 1.94 -18.65
N ALA A 259 -5.96 2.17 -19.22
CA ALA A 259 -7.24 1.81 -18.63
C ALA A 259 -7.34 0.29 -18.39
N VAL A 260 -7.02 -0.52 -19.41
CA VAL A 260 -7.02 -1.99 -19.31
C VAL A 260 -6.03 -2.46 -18.24
N CYS A 261 -4.79 -1.98 -18.26
CA CYS A 261 -3.78 -2.34 -17.28
C CYS A 261 -4.19 -1.95 -15.86
N SER A 262 -4.77 -0.76 -15.69
CA SER A 262 -5.24 -0.24 -14.40
C SER A 262 -6.44 -1.06 -13.89
N SER A 263 -7.42 -1.35 -14.75
CA SER A 263 -8.58 -2.20 -14.44
C SER A 263 -8.15 -3.58 -13.97
N ILE A 264 -7.27 -4.25 -14.72
CA ILE A 264 -6.80 -5.60 -14.37
C ILE A 264 -6.01 -5.57 -13.07
N THR A 265 -5.07 -4.63 -12.93
CA THR A 265 -4.26 -4.49 -11.71
C THR A 265 -5.15 -4.26 -10.48
N SER A 266 -6.07 -3.31 -10.57
CA SER A 266 -7.04 -3.03 -9.50
C SER A 266 -7.90 -4.25 -9.19
N SER A 267 -8.33 -4.99 -10.21
CA SER A 267 -9.19 -6.16 -10.07
C SER A 267 -8.49 -7.33 -9.38
N VAL A 268 -7.24 -7.60 -9.76
CA VAL A 268 -6.44 -8.65 -9.12
C VAL A 268 -6.21 -8.30 -7.65
N ILE A 269 -5.92 -7.04 -7.32
CA ILE A 269 -5.78 -6.56 -5.94
C ILE A 269 -7.10 -6.74 -5.17
N LEU A 270 -8.22 -6.32 -5.76
CA LEU A 270 -9.52 -6.38 -5.12
C LEU A 270 -9.99 -7.83 -4.91
N THR A 271 -9.66 -8.74 -5.81
CA THR A 271 -10.14 -10.13 -5.75
C THR A 271 -9.21 -11.05 -4.97
N SER A 272 -8.01 -10.62 -4.57
CA SER A 272 -7.03 -11.48 -3.89
C SER A 272 -7.31 -11.73 -2.40
N SER A 273 -8.07 -10.87 -1.70
CA SER A 273 -8.47 -11.08 -0.28
C SER A 273 -9.68 -12.03 -0.09
N GLU A 274 -9.57 -13.01 0.83
CA GLU A 274 -10.51 -14.14 1.04
C GLU A 274 -11.77 -13.89 1.92
N MET A 275 -12.13 -12.66 2.32
CA MET A 275 -13.39 -12.44 3.07
C MET A 275 -14.15 -11.17 2.68
N GLY A 276 -15.46 -11.33 2.44
CA GLY A 276 -16.42 -10.27 2.12
C GLY A 276 -16.52 -9.97 0.61
N SER A 277 -17.70 -9.51 0.16
CA SER A 277 -17.97 -9.16 -1.24
C SER A 277 -17.00 -8.09 -1.73
N VAL A 278 -16.56 -8.18 -2.99
CA VAL A 278 -15.63 -7.20 -3.58
C VAL A 278 -16.22 -5.79 -3.62
N TYR A 279 -17.56 -5.67 -3.66
CA TYR A 279 -18.27 -4.39 -3.70
C TYR A 279 -18.39 -3.68 -2.35
N GLU A 280 -18.14 -4.37 -1.23
CA GLU A 280 -18.09 -3.77 0.11
C GLU A 280 -16.76 -3.02 0.37
N ARG A 281 -15.77 -3.13 -0.52
CA ARG A 281 -14.39 -2.64 -0.34
C ARG A 281 -14.15 -1.20 -0.85
N LYS A 282 -15.21 -0.39 -1.08
CA LYS A 282 -15.12 0.94 -1.71
C LYS A 282 -14.49 2.04 -0.84
N ARG A 283 -13.85 3.04 -1.46
CA ARG A 283 -13.23 4.21 -0.77
C ARG A 283 -14.26 4.95 0.10
N LYS A 284 -13.90 5.31 1.33
CA LYS A 284 -14.64 6.25 2.19
C LYS A 284 -14.75 7.58 1.45
N ASN A 285 -15.96 8.17 1.40
CA ASN A 285 -16.15 9.55 0.95
C ASN A 285 -16.51 10.40 2.16
N LEU A 286 -15.50 10.91 2.86
CA LEU A 286 -15.67 11.74 4.05
C LEU A 286 -15.71 13.22 3.68
N GLU A 287 -16.66 13.94 4.27
CA GLU A 287 -16.72 15.40 4.23
C GLU A 287 -15.46 15.98 4.89
N LYS A 288 -14.85 17.00 4.27
CA LYS A 288 -13.63 17.62 4.76
C LYS A 288 -13.90 18.92 5.50
N ASP A 289 -13.12 19.18 6.53
CA ASP A 289 -13.11 20.45 7.24
C ASP A 289 -11.69 21.02 7.24
N LEU A 290 -11.51 22.16 6.57
CA LEU A 290 -10.21 22.80 6.42
C LEU A 290 -9.77 23.52 7.70
N CYS A 291 -10.72 23.85 8.58
CA CYS A 291 -10.47 24.60 9.80
C CYS A 291 -9.85 23.71 10.88
N GLU A 292 -8.95 24.27 11.67
CA GLU A 292 -8.55 23.62 12.91
C GLU A 292 -9.75 23.52 13.85
N PRO A 293 -9.94 22.39 14.54
CA PRO A 293 -11.06 22.23 15.47
C PRO A 293 -10.83 23.05 16.73
N ASP A 294 -11.93 23.36 17.43
CA ASP A 294 -11.86 23.83 18.81
C ASP A 294 -11.39 22.67 19.71
N TRP A 295 -10.12 22.71 20.11
CA TRP A 295 -9.49 21.67 20.90
C TRP A 295 -10.16 21.44 22.25
N ASP A 296 -10.83 22.43 22.85
CA ASP A 296 -11.46 22.29 24.16
C ASP A 296 -12.75 21.47 24.10
N THR A 297 -13.37 21.40 22.93
CA THR A 297 -14.57 20.59 22.69
C THR A 297 -14.28 19.11 22.43
N LEU A 298 -13.04 18.77 22.07
CA LEU A 298 -12.67 17.42 21.65
C LEU A 298 -12.24 16.53 22.82
N PRO A 299 -12.67 15.24 22.85
CA PRO A 299 -12.31 14.32 23.92
C PRO A 299 -10.83 13.94 23.86
N VAL A 300 -10.21 13.82 25.04
CA VAL A 300 -8.87 13.25 25.18
C VAL A 300 -8.94 11.74 24.99
N LYS A 301 -8.11 11.21 24.10
CA LYS A 301 -7.98 9.78 23.82
C LYS A 301 -6.58 9.28 24.20
N THR A 302 -6.49 7.99 24.47
CA THR A 302 -5.22 7.29 24.73
C THR A 302 -5.03 6.16 23.72
N GLY A 303 -3.80 5.95 23.29
CA GLY A 303 -3.42 4.85 22.40
C GLY A 303 -1.98 4.39 22.64
N LYS A 304 -1.47 3.60 21.70
CA LYS A 304 -0.09 3.13 21.66
C LYS A 304 0.59 3.64 20.40
N LEU A 305 1.65 4.42 20.57
CA LEU A 305 2.54 4.80 19.48
C LEU A 305 3.49 3.64 19.19
N LEU A 306 3.67 3.32 17.92
CA LEU A 306 4.52 2.24 17.41
C LEU A 306 5.55 2.80 16.44
N HIS A 307 6.81 2.40 16.59
CA HIS A 307 7.86 2.64 15.62
C HIS A 307 8.93 1.56 15.69
N TYR A 308 9.58 1.25 14.57
CA TYR A 308 10.70 0.32 14.57
C TYR A 308 12.00 0.98 15.08
N LEU A 309 12.91 0.17 15.62
CA LEU A 309 14.31 0.53 15.75
C LEU A 309 14.91 0.72 14.36
N LEU A 310 15.66 1.80 14.16
CA LEU A 310 16.25 2.09 12.85
C LEU A 310 17.30 1.02 12.49
N PRO A 311 17.31 0.52 11.25
CA PRO A 311 18.42 -0.26 10.72
C PRO A 311 19.76 0.43 10.97
N LYS A 312 20.82 -0.34 11.12
CA LYS A 312 22.20 0.14 11.21
C LYS A 312 22.99 -0.19 9.95
N THR A 313 22.66 -1.31 9.31
CA THR A 313 23.39 -1.88 8.17
C THR A 313 22.45 -2.24 7.01
N LEU A 314 23.05 -2.58 5.85
CA LEU A 314 22.31 -3.16 4.72
C LEU A 314 21.74 -4.54 5.05
N ALA A 315 22.44 -5.34 5.87
CA ALA A 315 21.95 -6.66 6.27
C ALA A 315 20.62 -6.54 7.03
N ASP A 316 20.52 -5.56 7.93
CA ASP A 316 19.29 -5.27 8.67
C ASP A 316 18.10 -4.92 7.74
N ILE A 317 18.35 -4.22 6.63
CA ILE A 317 17.31 -3.89 5.64
C ILE A 317 16.81 -5.15 4.93
N LYS A 318 17.74 -6.07 4.59
CA LYS A 318 17.46 -7.30 3.84
C LYS A 318 16.92 -8.43 4.73
N ASP A 319 17.13 -8.34 6.04
CA ASP A 319 16.66 -9.35 6.99
C ASP A 319 15.14 -9.33 7.13
N SER A 320 14.52 -10.46 6.78
CA SER A 320 13.08 -10.66 6.84
C SER A 320 12.50 -10.65 8.26
N GLU A 321 13.34 -10.78 9.30
CA GLU A 321 12.94 -10.74 10.70
C GLU A 321 13.19 -9.37 11.35
N TYR A 322 13.89 -8.44 10.69
CA TYR A 322 14.27 -7.18 11.33
C TYR A 322 13.04 -6.33 11.68
N PHE A 323 12.09 -6.19 10.76
CA PHE A 323 10.87 -5.40 10.97
C PHE A 323 9.75 -6.20 11.62
N THR A 324 10.09 -6.93 12.67
CA THR A 324 9.16 -7.70 13.49
C THR A 324 9.15 -7.17 14.93
N LYS A 325 8.32 -7.79 15.77
CA LYS A 325 8.05 -7.40 17.16
C LYS A 325 9.30 -7.12 18.03
N PRO A 326 10.42 -7.88 17.97
CA PRO A 326 11.60 -7.59 18.79
C PRO A 326 12.19 -6.20 18.56
N ASN A 327 12.03 -5.64 17.36
CA ASN A 327 12.50 -4.29 17.01
C ASN A 327 11.38 -3.25 17.00
N LEU A 328 10.17 -3.61 17.43
CA LEU A 328 9.03 -2.68 17.49
C LEU A 328 8.93 -2.06 18.89
N ILE A 329 9.01 -0.74 18.96
CA ILE A 329 8.90 0.02 20.21
C ILE A 329 7.47 0.51 20.37
N LEU A 330 6.90 0.27 21.56
CA LEU A 330 5.56 0.71 21.93
C LEU A 330 5.62 1.72 23.07
N ARG A 331 4.90 2.85 22.93
CA ARG A 331 4.80 3.87 23.98
C ARG A 331 3.35 4.29 24.18
N LYS A 332 2.99 4.63 25.42
CA LYS A 332 1.68 5.23 25.70
C LYS A 332 1.62 6.60 25.00
N PHE A 333 0.49 6.89 24.37
CA PHE A 333 0.25 8.13 23.66
C PHE A 333 -1.09 8.72 24.09
N THR A 334 -1.13 10.02 24.35
CA THR A 334 -2.34 10.75 24.77
C THR A 334 -2.54 11.89 23.78
N TYR A 335 -3.75 12.03 23.24
CA TYR A 335 -3.98 12.94 22.11
C TYR A 335 -5.44 13.39 21.99
N LYS A 336 -5.65 14.48 21.25
CA LYS A 336 -6.95 14.89 20.69
C LYS A 336 -6.87 14.79 19.16
N HIS A 337 -7.97 14.50 18.47
CA HIS A 337 -8.01 14.48 17.01
C HIS A 337 -9.33 15.03 16.47
N ALA A 338 -9.27 15.71 15.33
CA ALA A 338 -10.43 16.24 14.63
C ALA A 338 -11.38 15.13 14.16
N LEU A 339 -12.68 15.40 14.19
CA LEU A 339 -13.70 14.45 13.74
C LEU A 339 -13.71 14.27 12.21
N LYS A 340 -13.39 15.33 11.47
CA LYS A 340 -13.36 15.36 10.00
C LYS A 340 -11.92 15.55 9.50
N PRO A 341 -11.55 14.92 8.37
CA PRO A 341 -10.25 15.16 7.74
C PRO A 341 -10.21 16.56 7.10
N PHE A 342 -9.04 17.18 7.03
CA PHE A 342 -8.86 18.44 6.29
C PHE A 342 -8.35 18.21 4.87
N SER A 343 -7.74 17.06 4.61
CA SER A 343 -7.17 16.72 3.30
C SER A 343 -7.28 15.23 3.01
N SER A 344 -7.15 14.86 1.73
CA SER A 344 -7.14 13.48 1.27
C SER A 344 -6.17 13.31 0.10
N GLY A 345 -5.28 12.32 0.19
CA GLY A 345 -4.53 11.79 -0.94
C GLY A 345 -5.26 10.63 -1.62
N SER A 346 -4.58 9.95 -2.54
CA SER A 346 -5.04 8.70 -3.16
C SER A 346 -5.23 7.59 -2.12
N GLU A 347 -4.35 7.53 -1.12
CA GLU A 347 -4.27 6.43 -0.15
C GLU A 347 -4.84 6.74 1.23
N ARG A 348 -4.76 8.01 1.67
CA ARG A 348 -5.06 8.38 3.06
C ARG A 348 -5.78 9.72 3.19
N TYR A 349 -6.65 9.81 4.19
CA TYR A 349 -7.14 11.05 4.77
C TYR A 349 -6.14 11.62 5.77
N ALA A 350 -6.10 12.94 5.93
CA ALA A 350 -5.31 13.64 6.92
C ALA A 350 -6.21 14.44 7.86
N TYR A 351 -5.94 14.33 9.17
CA TYR A 351 -6.70 14.94 10.26
C TYR A 351 -5.76 15.79 11.10
N TYR A 352 -6.25 16.94 11.56
CA TYR A 352 -5.58 17.68 12.62
C TYR A 352 -5.65 16.89 13.93
N ALA A 353 -4.55 16.88 14.68
CA ALA A 353 -4.49 16.29 16.00
C ALA A 353 -3.53 17.06 16.92
N LEU A 354 -3.66 16.82 18.21
CA LEU A 354 -2.86 17.43 19.26
C LEU A 354 -2.21 16.32 20.10
N ASP A 355 -0.88 16.32 20.17
CA ASP A 355 -0.09 15.46 21.05
C ASP A 355 -0.09 16.06 22.47
N LEU A 356 -0.68 15.34 23.41
CA LEU A 356 -0.79 15.71 24.83
C LEU A 356 0.22 14.95 25.70
N THR A 357 1.19 14.25 25.11
CA THR A 357 2.21 13.52 25.88
C THR A 357 3.29 14.43 26.46
N ARG A 358 3.36 15.68 26.00
CA ARG A 358 4.33 16.69 26.42
C ARG A 358 3.62 18.01 26.68
N GLU A 359 4.26 18.82 27.51
CA GLU A 359 3.87 20.21 27.78
C GLU A 359 4.96 21.14 27.21
N PRO A 360 4.63 22.09 26.33
CA PRO A 360 3.30 22.35 25.78
C PRO A 360 2.86 21.26 24.78
N ALA A 361 1.54 21.13 24.60
CA ALA A 361 0.97 20.24 23.60
C ALA A 361 1.43 20.59 22.17
N GLU A 362 1.73 19.58 21.36
CA GLU A 362 2.28 19.75 20.00
C GLU A 362 1.20 19.47 18.92
N LYS A 363 1.10 20.33 17.90
CA LYS A 363 0.22 20.08 16.75
C LYS A 363 0.83 19.02 15.83
N ILE A 364 0.03 18.01 15.50
CA ILE A 364 0.42 16.87 14.66
C ILE A 364 -0.65 16.58 13.61
N ILE A 365 -0.28 15.82 12.59
CA ILE A 365 -1.17 15.28 11.58
C ILE A 365 -1.32 13.78 11.79
N MET A 366 -2.56 13.31 11.84
CA MET A 366 -2.89 11.90 11.83
C MET A 366 -3.42 11.49 10.47
N LYS A 367 -2.94 10.38 9.90
CA LYS A 367 -3.42 9.90 8.60
C LYS A 367 -4.07 8.53 8.67
N GLU A 368 -5.23 8.39 8.02
CA GLU A 368 -6.03 7.18 7.98
C GLU A 368 -6.23 6.68 6.55
N CYS A 369 -6.14 5.37 6.29
CA CYS A 369 -6.37 4.80 4.96
C CYS A 369 -7.81 5.08 4.46
N VAL A 370 -7.93 5.40 3.17
CA VAL A 370 -9.23 5.75 2.55
C VAL A 370 -10.14 4.56 2.30
N GLU A 371 -9.63 3.32 2.32
CA GLU A 371 -10.38 2.12 1.96
C GLU A 371 -11.38 1.70 3.07
N HIS A 372 -12.54 1.15 2.71
CA HIS A 372 -13.48 0.54 3.66
C HIS A 372 -13.12 -0.91 4.01
N GLY A 373 -13.64 -1.36 5.16
CA GLY A 373 -13.64 -2.76 5.57
C GLY A 373 -12.74 -3.06 6.77
N ARG A 374 -13.03 -4.16 7.47
CA ARG A 374 -12.33 -4.58 8.70
C ARG A 374 -10.81 -4.75 8.54
N LYS A 375 -10.31 -4.99 7.31
CA LYS A 375 -8.88 -5.14 7.01
C LYS A 375 -8.21 -3.87 6.47
N ALA A 376 -8.97 -2.88 5.99
CA ALA A 376 -8.42 -1.67 5.39
C ALA A 376 -7.63 -0.82 6.38
N ASN A 377 -8.05 -0.82 7.66
CA ASN A 377 -7.39 -0.15 8.77
C ASN A 377 -6.67 -1.15 9.71
N SER A 378 -6.13 -2.24 9.16
CA SER A 378 -5.42 -3.26 9.94
C SER A 378 -4.07 -2.76 10.45
N LEU A 379 -3.69 -3.18 11.67
CA LEU A 379 -2.38 -2.84 12.26
C LEU A 379 -1.22 -3.23 11.33
N GLU A 380 -1.33 -4.37 10.65
CA GLU A 380 -0.30 -4.88 9.75
C GLU A 380 0.04 -3.90 8.61
N ARG A 381 -0.98 -3.28 8.00
CA ARG A 381 -0.79 -2.27 6.94
C ARG A 381 -0.02 -1.05 7.47
N TYR A 382 -0.32 -0.61 8.68
CA TYR A 382 0.38 0.51 9.30
C TYR A 382 1.81 0.16 9.71
N LEU A 383 2.06 -1.07 10.15
CA LEU A 383 3.41 -1.57 10.41
C LEU A 383 4.27 -1.61 9.14
N GLU A 384 3.68 -2.02 8.02
CA GLU A 384 4.35 -1.94 6.72
C GLU A 384 4.67 -0.50 6.31
N MET A 385 3.72 0.44 6.46
CA MET A 385 3.95 1.85 6.13
C MET A 385 5.11 2.45 6.94
N ILE A 386 5.18 2.15 8.24
CA ILE A 386 6.29 2.63 9.08
C ILE A 386 7.59 1.87 8.81
N GLU A 387 7.57 0.63 8.31
CA GLU A 387 8.79 -0.04 7.81
C GLU A 387 9.34 0.68 6.59
N THR A 388 8.52 0.88 5.55
CA THR A 388 8.92 1.61 4.33
C THR A 388 9.52 2.97 4.70
N SER A 389 8.84 3.70 5.58
CA SER A 389 9.29 5.02 6.05
C SER A 389 10.55 4.94 6.93
N SER A 390 10.74 3.87 7.72
CA SER A 390 11.95 3.65 8.53
C SER A 390 13.18 3.41 7.67
N ILE A 391 13.05 2.65 6.58
CA ILE A 391 14.13 2.41 5.63
C ILE A 391 14.49 3.70 4.91
N ALA A 392 13.49 4.43 4.39
CA ALA A 392 13.72 5.72 3.74
C ALA A 392 14.40 6.73 4.69
N TYR A 393 13.94 6.81 5.94
CA TYR A 393 14.56 7.63 6.98
C TYR A 393 16.03 7.26 7.23
N PHE A 394 16.33 5.98 7.36
CA PHE A 394 17.69 5.49 7.54
C PHE A 394 18.59 5.83 6.33
N LEU A 395 18.12 5.57 5.11
CA LEU A 395 18.87 5.83 3.88
C LEU A 395 19.09 7.33 3.68
N SER A 396 18.13 8.17 4.04
CA SER A 396 18.27 9.64 4.07
C SER A 396 19.40 10.09 5.00
N LYS A 397 19.55 9.46 6.17
CA LYS A 397 20.68 9.75 7.06
C LYS A 397 22.02 9.32 6.45
N LYS A 398 22.08 8.15 5.80
CA LYS A 398 23.30 7.68 5.12
C LYS A 398 23.69 8.60 3.96
N PHE A 399 22.74 8.98 3.12
CA PHE A 399 22.93 9.96 2.04
C PHE A 399 23.47 11.28 2.58
N ASN A 400 22.84 11.84 3.62
CA ASN A 400 23.28 13.11 4.21
C ASN A 400 24.69 13.01 4.82
N SER A 401 25.06 11.87 5.40
CA SER A 401 26.42 11.63 5.88
C SER A 401 27.42 11.61 4.73
N ALA A 402 27.12 10.91 3.64
CA ALA A 402 27.97 10.88 2.44
C ALA A 402 28.11 12.28 1.81
N ALA A 403 27.00 13.01 1.64
CA ALA A 403 26.99 14.36 1.07
C ALA A 403 27.85 15.34 1.89
N LYS A 404 27.81 15.26 3.23
CA LYS A 404 28.65 16.10 4.10
C LYS A 404 30.13 15.79 4.01
N GLN A 405 30.52 14.57 3.66
CA GLN A 405 31.93 14.19 3.51
C GLN A 405 32.53 14.75 2.21
N VAL A 406 31.73 14.86 1.15
CA VAL A 406 32.20 15.29 -0.18
C VAL A 406 31.94 16.78 -0.48
N ASP A 407 31.03 17.42 0.25
CA ASP A 407 30.63 18.81 -0.01
C ASP A 407 30.92 19.76 1.15
N TYR A 408 32.20 20.11 1.31
CA TYR A 408 32.68 21.03 2.35
C TYR A 408 31.98 22.41 2.32
N ASN A 409 31.52 22.84 1.15
CA ASN A 409 30.83 24.12 0.96
C ASN A 409 29.31 24.07 1.25
N LYS A 410 28.77 22.91 1.66
CA LYS A 410 27.35 22.71 2.03
C LYS A 410 26.34 23.21 0.97
N LYS A 411 26.66 23.05 -0.32
CA LYS A 411 25.78 23.38 -1.46
C LYS A 411 24.74 22.29 -1.73
N VAL A 412 25.01 21.04 -1.37
CA VAL A 412 24.07 19.91 -1.49
C VAL A 412 23.05 20.03 -0.37
N LYS A 413 21.77 20.18 -0.76
CA LYS A 413 20.67 20.22 0.18
C LYS A 413 20.52 18.88 0.89
N LEU A 414 20.16 18.89 2.17
CA LEU A 414 19.93 17.65 2.92
C LEU A 414 18.59 17.03 2.55
N VAL A 415 18.50 15.70 2.50
CA VAL A 415 17.24 14.97 2.34
C VAL A 415 16.84 14.37 3.67
N LYS A 416 15.76 14.82 4.28
CA LYS A 416 15.29 14.35 5.59
C LYS A 416 13.87 13.81 5.48
N PHE A 417 13.68 12.52 5.76
CA PHE A 417 12.34 12.00 5.99
C PHE A 417 11.84 12.34 7.39
N LEU A 418 10.53 12.48 7.55
CA LEU A 418 9.87 12.56 8.85
C LEU A 418 10.08 11.27 9.64
N LYS A 419 10.07 11.36 10.98
CA LYS A 419 10.22 10.18 11.82
C LYS A 419 8.97 9.30 11.67
N PRO A 420 9.11 8.01 11.32
CA PRO A 420 7.98 7.14 11.05
C PRO A 420 7.33 6.68 12.36
N GLN A 421 6.04 6.94 12.50
CA GLN A 421 5.27 6.55 13.67
C GLN A 421 3.86 6.12 13.25
N ALA A 422 3.36 5.06 13.87
CA ALA A 422 1.97 4.66 13.80
C ALA A 422 1.33 4.78 15.17
N LEU A 423 0.04 5.03 15.23
CA LEU A 423 -0.77 5.00 16.43
C LEU A 423 -1.80 3.89 16.31
N ARG A 424 -1.89 3.06 17.34
CA ARG A 424 -3.00 2.12 17.54
C ARG A 424 -3.88 2.59 18.69
N HIS A 425 -5.13 2.85 18.40
CA HIS A 425 -6.19 3.12 19.35
C HIS A 425 -7.12 1.91 19.42
N LYS A 426 -7.61 1.57 20.62
CA LYS A 426 -8.58 0.51 20.81
C LYS A 426 -9.59 0.95 21.87
N ASP A 427 -10.86 0.91 21.50
CA ASP A 427 -12.01 1.18 22.35
C ASP A 427 -13.11 0.13 22.10
N ASP A 428 -14.32 0.40 22.62
CA ASP A 428 -15.47 -0.50 22.46
C ASP A 428 -15.97 -0.60 21.01
N SER A 429 -15.64 0.40 20.16
CA SER A 429 -16.00 0.42 18.74
C SER A 429 -15.05 -0.41 17.87
N GLY A 430 -13.86 -0.74 18.38
CA GLY A 430 -12.90 -1.60 17.72
C GLY A 430 -11.46 -1.11 17.84
N THR A 431 -10.62 -1.54 16.90
CA THR A 431 -9.22 -1.09 16.79
C THR A 431 -9.08 -0.19 15.59
N GLN A 432 -8.44 0.96 15.79
CA GLN A 432 -8.16 1.95 14.76
C GLN A 432 -6.65 2.27 14.75
N CYS A 433 -6.09 2.41 13.55
CA CYS A 433 -4.70 2.71 13.32
C CYS A 433 -4.54 3.96 12.46
N TYR A 434 -3.49 4.72 12.74
CA TYR A 434 -3.13 5.96 12.03
C TYR A 434 -1.61 6.02 11.84
N THR A 435 -1.11 6.73 10.83
CA THR A 435 0.27 7.24 10.86
C THR A 435 0.28 8.63 11.48
N ILE A 436 1.36 8.98 12.19
CA ILE A 436 1.51 10.29 12.84
C ILE A 436 2.72 11.03 12.26
N GLU A 437 2.52 12.28 11.93
CA GLU A 437 3.55 13.18 11.39
C GLU A 437 3.47 14.55 12.07
N PRO A 438 4.59 15.28 12.20
CA PRO A 438 4.56 16.67 12.63
C PRO A 438 3.75 17.52 11.65
N ASN A 439 3.08 18.56 12.17
CA ASN A 439 2.39 19.50 11.32
C ASN A 439 3.39 20.43 10.59
N LEU A 440 3.33 20.46 9.26
CA LEU A 440 4.27 21.18 8.39
C LEU A 440 3.68 22.50 7.87
N LEU A 441 2.84 23.19 8.67
CA LEU A 441 2.14 24.43 8.27
C LEU A 441 3.10 25.49 7.69
N ASP A 442 2.53 26.35 6.85
CA ASP A 442 3.18 27.50 6.19
C ASP A 442 4.14 27.19 5.03
N SER A 443 4.15 25.95 4.53
CA SER A 443 4.99 25.54 3.40
C SER A 443 4.19 24.83 2.31
N THR A 444 4.45 25.15 1.04
CA THR A 444 3.80 24.47 -0.10
C THR A 444 4.29 23.02 -0.18
N PHE A 445 3.38 22.08 0.08
CA PHE A 445 3.61 20.64 -0.12
C PHE A 445 3.70 20.32 -1.62
N LYS A 446 4.67 19.49 -2.00
CA LYS A 446 4.94 19.13 -3.40
C LYS A 446 5.22 17.64 -3.54
N HIS A 447 4.85 17.09 -4.68
CA HIS A 447 5.35 15.81 -5.17
C HIS A 447 6.47 16.11 -6.17
N PHE A 448 7.70 15.70 -5.88
CA PHE A 448 8.86 15.94 -6.74
C PHE A 448 8.97 14.86 -7.83
N ASN A 449 8.68 13.62 -7.46
CA ASN A 449 8.43 12.52 -8.37
C ASN A 449 7.33 11.62 -7.80
N VAL A 450 6.83 10.68 -8.60
CA VAL A 450 5.75 9.74 -8.22
C VAL A 450 6.14 8.31 -8.54
N ASN A 451 5.61 7.33 -7.81
CA ASN A 451 6.00 5.91 -7.86
C ASN A 451 5.94 5.20 -9.24
N ASN A 452 5.48 5.83 -10.32
CA ASN A 452 5.49 5.28 -11.68
C ASN A 452 6.64 5.81 -12.57
N GLY A 453 7.54 6.64 -12.04
CA GLY A 453 8.73 7.14 -12.74
C GLY A 453 8.64 8.58 -13.25
N ILE A 454 7.48 9.23 -13.10
CA ILE A 454 7.31 10.61 -13.57
C ILE A 454 7.98 11.59 -12.60
N ILE A 455 8.95 12.35 -13.10
CA ILE A 455 9.58 13.48 -12.40
C ILE A 455 8.72 14.72 -12.61
N LYS A 456 8.08 15.22 -11.56
CA LYS A 456 7.22 16.41 -11.60
C LYS A 456 8.00 17.71 -11.44
N GLU A 457 9.02 17.71 -10.57
CA GLU A 457 9.90 18.85 -10.36
C GLU A 457 11.33 18.33 -10.12
N TYR A 458 12.21 18.53 -11.10
CA TYR A 458 13.57 18.04 -11.04
C TYR A 458 14.40 18.78 -9.97
N HIS A 459 15.03 17.99 -9.09
CA HIS A 459 16.08 18.45 -8.19
C HIS A 459 17.22 17.45 -8.21
N SER A 460 18.41 17.88 -8.64
CA SER A 460 19.61 17.03 -8.71
C SER A 460 19.90 16.31 -7.38
N THR A 461 19.64 16.94 -6.23
CA THR A 461 19.75 16.31 -4.90
C THR A 461 18.78 15.14 -4.69
N LEU A 462 17.53 15.26 -5.15
CA LEU A 462 16.50 14.22 -4.97
C LEU A 462 16.73 13.05 -5.92
N GLU A 463 17.13 13.32 -7.16
CA GLU A 463 17.52 12.29 -8.11
C GLU A 463 18.78 11.55 -7.66
N ALA A 464 19.78 12.28 -7.15
CA ALA A 464 20.96 11.67 -6.54
C ALA A 464 20.64 10.88 -5.27
N PHE A 465 19.62 11.27 -4.51
CA PHE A 465 19.16 10.50 -3.36
C PHE A 465 18.56 9.16 -3.79
N ALA A 466 17.67 9.14 -4.79
CA ALA A 466 17.14 7.90 -5.35
C ALA A 466 18.28 7.00 -5.84
N HIS A 467 19.20 7.53 -6.65
CA HIS A 467 20.38 6.81 -7.13
C HIS A 467 21.26 6.28 -5.99
N TYR A 468 21.55 7.11 -4.99
CA TYR A 468 22.30 6.68 -3.82
C TYR A 468 21.62 5.50 -3.10
N THR A 469 20.29 5.49 -2.99
CA THR A 469 19.58 4.36 -2.34
C THR A 469 19.72 3.06 -3.12
N TYR A 470 19.69 3.12 -4.45
CA TYR A 470 19.95 1.97 -5.33
C TYR A 470 21.38 1.44 -5.14
N GLU A 471 22.38 2.32 -5.20
CA GLU A 471 23.80 1.94 -5.05
C GLU A 471 24.12 1.42 -3.65
N TYR A 472 23.68 2.14 -2.60
CA TYR A 472 23.90 1.76 -1.21
C TYR A 472 23.34 0.37 -0.90
N THR A 473 22.22 0.03 -1.53
CA THR A 473 21.55 -1.26 -1.31
C THR A 473 21.99 -2.35 -2.30
N LYS A 474 22.96 -2.03 -3.17
CA LYS A 474 23.50 -2.91 -4.22
C LYS A 474 22.39 -3.43 -5.14
N GLY A 475 21.54 -2.53 -5.59
CA GLY A 475 20.42 -2.83 -6.49
C GLY A 475 19.18 -3.43 -5.84
N TYR A 476 19.22 -3.72 -4.53
CA TYR A 476 18.11 -4.38 -3.84
C TYR A 476 16.82 -3.55 -3.82
N LEU A 477 16.94 -2.23 -3.65
CA LEU A 477 15.79 -1.33 -3.65
C LEU A 477 16.14 0.09 -4.09
N VAL A 478 15.12 0.86 -4.45
CA VAL A 478 15.20 2.31 -4.66
C VAL A 478 14.04 3.01 -3.95
N VAL A 479 14.34 4.13 -3.28
CA VAL A 479 13.33 4.98 -2.65
C VAL A 479 12.80 5.99 -3.67
N TYR A 480 11.49 6.07 -3.82
CA TYR A 480 10.81 6.95 -4.77
C TYR A 480 9.53 7.55 -4.16
N ASP A 481 8.68 8.16 -4.98
CA ASP A 481 7.52 8.95 -4.53
C ASP A 481 7.94 10.03 -3.52
N LEU A 482 8.96 10.78 -3.90
CA LEU A 482 9.58 11.80 -3.08
C LEU A 482 8.65 13.01 -3.01
N GLN A 483 8.03 13.20 -1.84
CA GLN A 483 7.04 14.24 -1.61
C GLN A 483 7.24 14.90 -0.24
N GLY A 484 6.90 16.19 -0.14
CA GLY A 484 7.08 16.97 1.09
C GLY A 484 7.29 18.45 0.81
N ILE A 485 8.11 19.09 1.63
CA ILE A 485 8.40 20.54 1.54
C ILE A 485 9.88 20.77 1.20
N LYS A 486 10.12 21.79 0.38
CA LYS A 486 11.46 22.28 0.05
C LYS A 486 11.75 23.51 0.89
N LEU A 487 12.80 23.43 1.70
CA LEU A 487 13.35 24.54 2.46
C LEU A 487 14.65 25.01 1.80
N GLU A 488 15.25 26.08 2.33
CA GLU A 488 16.47 26.67 1.76
C GLU A 488 17.61 25.65 1.67
N ASP A 489 17.88 24.95 2.78
CA ASP A 489 19.03 24.05 2.96
C ASP A 489 18.69 22.55 2.88
N LYS A 490 17.40 22.20 2.81
CA LYS A 490 16.94 20.81 2.91
C LYS A 490 15.60 20.55 2.25
N PHE A 491 15.34 19.28 1.96
CA PHE A 491 14.04 18.72 1.68
C PHE A 491 13.56 17.97 2.91
N LEU A 492 12.33 18.26 3.35
CA LEU A 492 11.66 17.52 4.40
C LEU A 492 10.55 16.68 3.76
N LEU A 493 10.76 15.37 3.71
CA LEU A 493 9.96 14.42 2.93
C LEU A 493 9.15 13.49 3.83
N THR A 494 8.06 12.96 3.29
CA THR A 494 7.21 11.99 3.96
C THR A 494 6.65 11.00 2.94
N ASP A 495 6.00 9.94 3.43
CA ASP A 495 5.22 9.01 2.61
C ASP A 495 5.93 8.46 1.37
N PRO A 496 7.14 7.88 1.52
CA PRO A 496 7.87 7.33 0.39
C PRO A 496 7.22 6.04 -0.16
N ALA A 497 7.49 5.76 -1.42
CA ALA A 497 7.38 4.42 -2.00
C ALA A 497 8.77 3.78 -2.10
N ILE A 498 8.82 2.45 -2.11
CA ILE A 498 10.04 1.69 -2.36
C ILE A 498 9.76 0.65 -3.43
N HIS A 499 10.56 0.66 -4.50
CA HIS A 499 10.64 -0.48 -5.42
C HIS A 499 11.78 -1.39 -4.95
N CYS A 500 11.51 -2.68 -4.84
CA CYS A 500 12.43 -3.66 -4.27
C CYS A 500 12.47 -4.93 -5.14
N GLU A 501 13.62 -5.61 -5.18
CA GLU A 501 13.72 -6.94 -5.78
C GLU A 501 12.72 -7.92 -5.16
N ASP A 502 12.51 -7.82 -3.85
CA ASP A 502 11.45 -8.55 -3.15
C ASP A 502 10.10 -7.86 -3.39
N ARG A 503 9.33 -8.39 -4.34
CA ARG A 503 7.99 -7.91 -4.67
C ARG A 503 6.99 -8.12 -3.53
N LEU A 504 7.33 -8.97 -2.55
CA LEU A 504 6.50 -9.24 -1.39
C LEU A 504 6.87 -8.37 -0.19
N ARG A 505 7.29 -7.12 -0.41
CA ARG A 505 7.58 -6.13 0.64
C ARG A 505 7.06 -4.75 0.22
N PHE A 506 6.85 -3.87 1.19
CA PHE A 506 6.53 -2.44 1.00
C PHE A 506 5.17 -2.10 0.36
N GLY A 507 4.28 -3.08 0.22
CA GLY A 507 2.89 -2.85 -0.17
C GLY A 507 2.70 -2.64 -1.65
N LYS A 508 1.46 -2.30 -2.02
CA LYS A 508 1.03 -2.13 -3.41
C LYS A 508 1.80 -1.06 -4.23
N THR A 509 2.54 -0.16 -3.58
CA THR A 509 3.38 0.84 -4.29
C THR A 509 4.71 0.25 -4.77
N ASN A 510 5.08 -0.94 -4.31
CA ASN A 510 6.25 -1.68 -4.79
C ASN A 510 5.97 -2.37 -6.12
N LEU A 511 6.46 -1.80 -7.22
CA LEU A 511 6.38 -2.36 -8.56
C LEU A 511 7.47 -3.41 -8.85
N GLY A 512 8.19 -3.86 -7.82
CA GLY A 512 9.23 -4.89 -7.92
C GLY A 512 10.44 -4.44 -8.72
N LYS A 513 11.16 -5.42 -9.28
CA LYS A 513 12.26 -5.19 -10.23
C LYS A 513 11.86 -4.32 -11.43
N ARG A 514 10.62 -4.48 -11.92
CA ARG A 514 10.08 -3.65 -13.00
C ARG A 514 10.03 -2.17 -12.61
N GLY A 515 9.66 -1.85 -11.37
CA GLY A 515 9.71 -0.47 -10.86
C GLY A 515 11.13 0.09 -10.84
N ILE A 516 12.10 -0.72 -10.41
CA ILE A 516 13.52 -0.32 -10.44
C ILE A 516 13.96 -0.03 -11.88
N GLU A 517 13.67 -0.94 -12.81
CA GLU A 517 14.09 -0.83 -14.22
C GLU A 517 13.37 0.30 -14.96
N GLN A 518 12.03 0.32 -14.93
CA GLN A 518 11.21 1.21 -15.76
C GLN A 518 10.93 2.56 -15.11
N CYS A 519 10.77 2.63 -13.79
CA CYS A 519 10.44 3.88 -13.12
C CYS A 519 11.71 4.67 -12.75
N PHE A 520 12.79 3.98 -12.36
CA PHE A 520 14.05 4.61 -11.96
C PHE A 520 15.13 4.54 -13.06
N LEU A 521 15.66 3.36 -13.40
CA LEU A 521 16.84 3.24 -14.26
C LEU A 521 16.63 3.80 -15.68
N ALA A 522 15.43 3.65 -16.25
CA ALA A 522 15.10 4.19 -17.57
C ALA A 522 15.00 5.72 -17.60
N ASN A 523 14.58 6.34 -16.49
CA ASN A 523 14.29 7.78 -16.41
C ASN A 523 15.40 8.60 -15.77
N HIS A 524 16.29 7.96 -14.99
CA HIS A 524 17.33 8.66 -14.25
C HIS A 524 18.45 9.17 -15.16
N GLU A 525 18.89 10.40 -14.91
CA GLU A 525 20.09 10.99 -15.49
C GLU A 525 20.98 11.51 -14.36
N CYS A 526 22.23 11.05 -14.33
CA CYS A 526 23.16 11.46 -13.29
C CYS A 526 23.43 12.97 -13.38
N GLY A 527 23.07 13.70 -12.33
CA GLY A 527 23.34 15.13 -12.19
C GLY A 527 24.63 15.43 -11.43
N ASN A 528 24.90 16.73 -11.24
CA ASN A 528 26.08 17.21 -10.51
C ASN A 528 26.19 16.70 -9.06
N VAL A 529 25.08 16.34 -8.41
CA VAL A 529 25.11 15.76 -7.06
C VAL A 529 25.51 14.28 -7.11
N CYS A 530 25.06 13.51 -8.11
CA CYS A 530 25.52 12.12 -8.32
C CYS A 530 27.03 12.08 -8.54
N GLU A 531 27.54 12.95 -9.41
CA GLU A 531 28.96 13.07 -9.72
C GLU A 531 29.78 13.47 -8.49
N LYS A 532 29.31 14.47 -7.74
CA LYS A 532 29.97 14.91 -6.50
C LYS A 532 30.03 13.81 -5.44
N LEU A 533 29.02 12.95 -5.37
CA LEU A 533 28.98 11.78 -4.48
C LEU A 533 29.80 10.59 -5.00
N GLY A 534 30.36 10.67 -6.22
CA GLY A 534 31.10 9.58 -6.84
C GLY A 534 30.23 8.37 -7.17
N LEU A 535 28.94 8.56 -7.44
CA LEU A 535 28.03 7.46 -7.78
C LEU A 535 28.37 6.89 -9.17
N PRO A 536 28.32 5.54 -9.35
CA PRO A 536 28.50 4.93 -10.66
C PRO A 536 27.51 5.47 -11.68
N LYS A 537 27.97 5.81 -12.89
CA LYS A 537 27.07 6.30 -13.94
C LYS A 537 26.07 5.21 -14.34
N ILE A 538 24.79 5.54 -14.27
CA ILE A 538 23.74 4.69 -14.84
C ILE A 538 23.71 4.96 -16.34
N THR A 539 24.01 3.94 -17.14
CA THR A 539 23.83 3.98 -18.60
C THR A 539 22.42 3.50 -18.91
N LYS A 540 21.65 4.30 -19.65
CA LYS A 540 20.30 3.89 -20.08
C LYS A 540 20.42 2.63 -20.91
N ILE A 541 19.83 1.54 -20.44
CA ILE A 541 19.61 0.36 -21.26
C ILE A 541 18.52 0.77 -22.25
N THR A 542 18.90 1.01 -23.50
CA THR A 542 17.92 1.15 -24.58
C THR A 542 17.30 -0.23 -24.75
N ILE A 543 16.07 -0.40 -24.26
CA ILE A 543 15.27 -1.62 -24.46
C ILE A 543 14.64 -1.55 -25.84
#